data_AF-A0A536T3B3-F1
#
_entry.id   AF-A0A536T3B3-F1
#
_cell.length_a   1.000
_cell.length_b   1.000
_cell.length_c   1.000
_cell.angle_alpha   90.00
_cell.angle_beta   90.00
_cell.angle_gamma   90.00
#
_symmetry.space_group_name_H-M   'P 1'
#
loop_
_entity.id
_entity.type
_entity.pdbx_description
1 polymer ?
#
loop_
_entity_poly.entity_id
_entity_poly.type
_entity_poly.pdbx_seq_one_letter_code
_entity_poly.pdbx_strand_id
1 'polypeptide(L)' 'MEADVIVLDLKSTPLIEHRMRHCKDIDEALFVQMILGDERATRAVYIAGEIGWTRDERVSA' A
#
# COMPACT_ATOMS: atom_id res chain seq x y z
N MET A 1 -1.33 -23.31 4.60
CA MET A 1 -0.30 -22.31 4.29
C MET A 1 -1.02 -20.99 4.32
N GLU A 2 -0.69 -20.12 5.28
CA GLU A 2 -1.36 -18.82 5.47
C GLU A 2 -0.80 -17.84 4.44
N ALA A 3 -1.68 -17.16 3.69
CA ALA A 3 -1.32 -16.23 2.63
C ALA A 3 -1.92 -14.85 2.96
N ASP A 4 -1.50 -14.32 4.10
CA ASP A 4 -1.95 -13.03 4.63
C ASP A 4 -0.96 -11.96 4.19
N VAL A 5 -1.42 -11.07 3.30
CA VAL A 5 -0.58 -10.02 2.70
C VAL A 5 -1.37 -8.74 2.46
N ILE A 6 -0.65 -7.62 2.45
CA ILE A 6 -1.19 -6.33 2.05
C ILE A 6 -0.53 -5.86 0.76
N VAL A 7 -1.30 -5.17 -0.07
CA VAL A 7 -0.79 -4.46 -1.26
C VAL A 7 -0.71 -2.98 -0.88
N LEU A 8 0.51 -2.42 -0.89
CA LEU A 8 0.74 -1.01 -0.61
C LEU A 8 0.75 -0.18 -1.90
N ASP A 9 0.07 0.96 -1.89
CA ASP A 9 0.17 2.01 -2.88
C ASP A 9 1.26 3.01 -2.45
N LEU A 10 2.45 2.86 -3.04
CA LEU A 10 3.59 3.74 -2.78
C LEU A 10 3.38 5.18 -3.29
N LYS A 11 2.23 5.51 -3.87
CA LYS A 11 1.88 6.85 -4.35
C LYS A 11 0.51 7.31 -3.83
N SER A 12 0.13 6.84 -2.65
CA SER A 12 -1.20 7.06 -2.05
C SER A 12 -1.59 8.51 -1.80
N THR A 13 -0.64 9.44 -1.76
CA THR A 13 -0.89 10.89 -1.71
C THR A 13 0.10 11.65 -2.60
N PRO A 14 -0.23 12.88 -3.04
CA PRO A 14 0.71 13.70 -3.82
C PRO A 14 2.05 13.97 -3.10
N LEU A 15 2.03 14.05 -1.77
CA LEU A 15 3.24 14.24 -0.96
C LEU A 15 4.12 12.98 -0.95
N ILE A 16 3.51 11.81 -0.75
CA ILE A 16 4.22 10.53 -0.80
C ILE A 16 4.78 10.31 -2.20
N GLU A 17 3.99 10.53 -3.26
CA GLU A 17 4.47 10.44 -4.64
C GLU A 17 5.67 11.36 -4.89
N HIS A 18 5.63 12.60 -4.38
CA HIS A 18 6.75 13.52 -4.48
C HIS A 18 8.01 12.98 -3.80
N ARG A 19 7.89 12.46 -2.58
CA ARG A 19 9.03 11.90 -1.83
C ARG A 19 9.60 10.66 -2.50
N MET A 20 8.74 9.76 -2.97
CA MET A 20 9.15 8.52 -3.63
C MET A 20 9.95 8.74 -4.91
N ARG A 21 9.81 9.87 -5.61
CA ARG A 21 10.67 10.21 -6.77
C ARG A 21 12.14 10.40 -6.42
N HIS A 22 12.46 10.61 -5.14
CA HIS A 22 13.83 10.82 -4.67
C HIS A 22 14.41 9.59 -3.96
N CYS A 23 13.61 8.55 -3.73
CA CYS A 23 14.07 7.30 -3.13
C CYS A 23 14.94 6.51 -4.13
N LYS A 24 16.07 5.98 -3.65
CA LYS A 24 17.04 5.23 -4.44
C LYS A 24 17.05 3.73 -4.11
N ASP A 25 16.55 3.38 -2.94
CA ASP A 25 16.50 2.01 -2.45
C ASP A 25 15.21 1.73 -1.67
N ILE A 26 15.07 0.47 -1.25
CA ILE A 26 13.89 0.00 -0.54
C ILE A 26 13.83 0.56 0.89
N ASP A 27 14.95 0.84 1.53
CA ASP A 27 14.99 1.33 2.90
C ASP A 27 14.45 2.77 2.96
N GLU A 28 14.83 3.62 2.01
CA GLU A 28 14.28 4.96 1.83
C GLU A 28 12.78 4.92 1.51
N ALA A 29 12.34 3.99 0.66
CA ALA A 29 10.92 3.80 0.34
C ALA A 29 10.11 3.40 1.59
N LEU A 30 10.60 2.43 2.36
CA LEU A 30 9.98 1.98 3.60
C LEU A 30 9.93 3.10 4.64
N PHE A 31 10.99 3.91 4.75
CA PHE A 31 11.02 5.06 5.64
C PHE A 31 9.95 6.10 5.28
N VAL A 32 9.76 6.39 3.99
CA VAL A 32 8.68 7.27 3.52
C VAL A 32 7.30 6.73 3.90
N GLN A 33 7.05 5.43 3.69
CA GLN A 33 5.77 4.81 4.06
C GLN A 33 5.54 4.80 5.57
N MET A 34 6.58 4.54 6.37
CA MET A 34 6.48 4.52 7.83
C MET A 34 6.13 5.88 8.43
N ILE A 35 6.65 6.97 7.87
CA ILE A 35 6.48 8.32 8.42
C ILE A 35 5.25 9.03 7.85
N LEU A 36 4.93 8.81 6.58
CA LEU A 36 3.88 9.57 5.88
C LEU A 36 2.64 8.74 5.52
N GLY A 37 2.74 7.41 5.57
CA GLY A 37 1.64 6.52 5.21
C GLY A 37 0.49 6.57 6.22
N ASP A 38 -0.72 6.40 5.70
CA ASP A 38 -1.95 6.22 6.47
C ASP A 38 -2.83 5.16 5.78
N GLU A 39 -4.13 5.08 6.13
CA GLU A 39 -5.04 4.08 5.57
C GLU A 39 -5.11 4.11 4.04
N ARG A 40 -4.83 5.27 3.42
CA ARG A 40 -4.82 5.42 1.97
C ARG A 40 -3.65 4.67 1.34
N ALA A 41 -2.57 4.40 2.07
CA ALA A 41 -1.45 3.60 1.57
C ALA A 41 -1.81 2.13 1.36
N THR A 42 -2.84 1.62 2.04
CA THR A 42 -3.33 0.26 1.81
C THR A 42 -4.22 0.24 0.57
N ARG A 43 -3.84 -0.55 -0.42
CA ARG A 43 -4.62 -0.74 -1.66
C ARG A 43 -5.51 -1.98 -1.60
N ALA A 44 -4.99 -3.08 -1.07
CA ALA A 44 -5.75 -4.33 -0.88
C ALA A 44 -5.20 -5.13 0.31
N VAL A 45 -6.05 -5.96 0.90
CA VAL A 45 -5.71 -6.90 1.97
C VAL A 45 -6.20 -8.28 1.56
N TYR A 46 -5.31 -9.26 1.61
CA TYR A 46 -5.61 -10.67 1.38
C TYR A 46 -5.46 -11.44 2.69
N ILE A 47 -6.41 -12.34 2.96
CA ILE A 47 -6.45 -13.20 4.14
C ILE A 47 -6.65 -14.63 3.65
N ALA A 48 -5.76 -15.53 4.03
CA ALA A 48 -5.71 -16.91 3.53
C ALA A 48 -5.72 -17.02 1.99
N GLY A 49 -5.15 -16.03 1.30
CA GLY A 49 -5.10 -15.96 -0.16
C GLY A 49 -6.35 -15.38 -0.83
N GLU A 50 -7.40 -15.08 -0.07
CA GLU A 50 -8.65 -14.48 -0.56
C GLU A 50 -8.69 -12.97 -0.28
N ILE A 51 -9.37 -12.20 -1.14
CA ILE A 51 -9.49 -10.75 -0.96
C ILE A 51 -10.42 -10.43 0.22
N GLY A 52 -9.88 -9.82 1.27
CA GLY A 52 -10.64 -9.37 2.44
C GLY A 52 -11.08 -7.91 2.34
N TRP A 53 -10.30 -7.08 1.64
CA TRP A 53 -10.59 -5.66 1.45
C TRP A 53 -9.83 -5.09 0.26
N THR A 54 -10.40 -4.08 -0.42
CA THR A 54 -9.74 -3.30 -1.46
C THR A 54 -10.24 -1.85 -1.47
N ARG A 55 -9.33 -0.92 -1.78
CA ARG A 55 -9.65 0.51 -1.95
C ARG A 55 -10.31 0.79 -3.30
N ASP A 56 -9.94 0.03 -4.34
CA ASP A 56 -10.17 0.38 -5.74
C ASP A 56 -11.41 -0.30 -6.35
N GLU A 57 -12.19 -1.08 -5.61
CA GLU A 57 -13.43 -1.71 -6.11
C GLU A 57 -14.69 -1.34 -5.31
N ARG A 58 -15.72 -0.90 -6.05
CA ARG A 58 -17.09 -1.36 -5.80
C ARG A 58 -17.12 -2.84 -6.17
N VAL A 59 -17.20 -3.73 -5.18
CA VAL A 59 -17.49 -5.15 -5.42
C VAL A 59 -18.84 -5.22 -6.14
N SER A 60 -18.83 -5.53 -7.44
CA SER A 60 -20.05 -5.97 -8.13
C SER A 60 -20.29 -7.41 -7.71
N ALA A 61 -21.48 -7.63 -7.16
CA ALA A 61 -21.99 -8.92 -6.71
C ALA A 61 -21.97 -10.00 -7.80
#